data_AF-A0A957VX43-F1
#
_entry.id   AF-A0A957VX43-F1
#
_cell.length_a   1.000
_cell.length_b   1.000
_cell.length_c   1.000
_cell.angle_alpha   90.00
_cell.angle_beta   90.00
_cell.angle_gamma   90.00
#
_symmetry.space_group_name_H-M   'P 1'
#
loop_
_entity.id
_entity.type
_entity.pdbx_description
1 polymer ?
#
loop_
_entity_poly.entity_id
_entity_poly.type
_entity_poly.pdbx_seq_one_letter_code
_entity_poly.pdbx_strand_id
1 'polypeptide(L)'
;MLISFDKTRFPLVVVEDAGVEVHILPVTKIQFEQFMTETGSVSADRYQEMQALNPVVAFDHFTADDRERLFVTGILPEEALEFARWLGEGYDLPTVTEWRKLLAALRREPPPRQHRLTDLIEAPSDTILERIETQLHIRSMLDYTLMRGGLVEWVWQDKHPVGLGVPRPSFHPNLWNPLVNVVKPIRLDQRIPYFGFRLIRRDNWYLADKAHARFVF
;
A
#
# COMPACT_ATOMS: atom_id res chain seq x y z
N MET A 1 17.68 -5.15 -3.10
CA MET A 1 16.34 -4.54 -3.18
C MET A 1 16.46 -3.23 -3.95
N LEU A 2 15.89 -3.18 -5.15
CA LEU A 2 15.85 -1.98 -5.98
C LEU A 2 14.67 -1.10 -5.54
N ILE A 3 14.89 0.22 -5.52
CA ILE A 3 13.90 1.21 -5.15
C ILE A 3 13.59 2.08 -6.38
N SER A 4 12.32 2.28 -6.64
CA SER A 4 11.81 3.22 -7.65
C SER A 4 10.80 4.15 -6.98
N PHE A 5 10.22 5.09 -7.74
CA PHE A 5 9.26 6.05 -7.22
C PHE A 5 8.06 6.17 -8.14
N ASP A 6 6.89 6.38 -7.55
CA ASP A 6 5.73 6.81 -8.31
C ASP A 6 5.86 8.30 -8.68
N LYS A 7 4.90 8.81 -9.45
CA LYS A 7 4.91 10.22 -9.85
C LYS A 7 4.68 11.20 -8.69
N THR A 8 4.17 10.72 -7.55
CA THR A 8 4.03 11.48 -6.29
C THR A 8 5.28 11.40 -5.41
N ARG A 9 6.37 10.79 -5.91
CA ARG A 9 7.64 10.56 -5.22
C ARG A 9 7.56 9.58 -4.04
N PHE A 10 6.51 8.77 -3.93
CA PHE A 10 6.45 7.71 -2.93
C PHE A 10 7.20 6.47 -3.41
N PRO A 11 7.97 5.82 -2.53
CA PRO A 11 8.84 4.72 -2.94
C PRO A 11 8.08 3.44 -3.24
N LEU A 12 8.55 2.77 -4.29
CA LEU A 12 8.27 1.38 -4.58
C LEU A 12 9.50 0.53 -4.34
N VAL A 13 9.25 -0.75 -4.09
CA VAL A 13 10.28 -1.78 -3.95
C VAL A 13 10.01 -2.93 -4.91
N VAL A 14 11.06 -3.36 -5.62
CA VAL A 14 11.02 -4.60 -6.41
C VAL A 14 10.97 -5.81 -5.49
N VAL A 15 9.97 -6.68 -5.67
CA VAL A 15 9.84 -7.96 -4.99
C VAL A 15 9.88 -9.10 -6.02
N GLU A 16 11.08 -9.65 -6.22
CA GLU A 16 11.36 -10.64 -7.27
C GLU A 16 10.47 -11.89 -7.19
N ASP A 17 10.17 -12.39 -5.98
CA ASP A 17 9.32 -13.57 -5.80
C ASP A 17 7.88 -13.37 -6.31
N ALA A 18 7.39 -12.12 -6.22
CA ALA A 18 6.08 -11.71 -6.71
C ALA A 18 6.12 -11.26 -8.17
N GLY A 19 7.29 -10.84 -8.67
CA GLY A 19 7.45 -10.33 -10.03
C GLY A 19 6.81 -8.97 -10.25
N VAL A 20 6.80 -8.15 -9.20
CA VAL A 20 6.16 -6.83 -9.19
C VAL A 20 7.00 -5.82 -8.41
N GLU A 21 6.77 -4.54 -8.68
CA GLU A 21 7.12 -3.47 -7.76
C GLU A 21 5.93 -3.16 -6.87
N VAL A 22 6.12 -2.89 -5.58
CA VAL A 22 5.02 -2.57 -4.65
C VAL A 22 5.32 -1.25 -3.94
N HIS A 23 4.31 -0.41 -3.72
CA HIS A 23 4.44 0.74 -2.81
C HIS A 23 4.87 0.25 -1.42
N ILE A 24 5.88 0.92 -0.85
CA ILE A 24 6.34 0.61 0.50
C ILE A 24 5.20 0.78 1.51
N LEU A 25 4.49 1.90 1.45
CA LEU A 25 3.36 2.19 2.32
C LEU A 25 2.02 2.01 1.59
N PRO A 26 0.91 1.79 2.31
CA PRO A 26 -0.42 2.04 1.77
C PRO A 26 -0.53 3.47 1.24
N VAL A 27 -1.44 3.70 0.29
CA VAL A 27 -1.62 5.03 -0.31
C VAL A 27 -2.00 6.04 0.77
N THR A 28 -1.20 7.10 0.87
CA THR A 28 -1.39 8.15 1.86
C THR A 28 -2.46 9.15 1.42
N LYS A 29 -3.05 9.85 2.39
CA LYS A 29 -4.01 10.92 2.10
C LYS A 29 -3.40 12.05 1.28
N ILE A 30 -2.11 12.33 1.46
CA ILE A 30 -1.37 13.33 0.65
C ILE A 30 -1.33 12.94 -0.82
N GLN A 31 -0.95 11.68 -1.11
CA GLN A 31 -0.94 11.18 -2.49
C GLN A 31 -2.34 11.29 -3.11
N PHE A 32 -3.37 10.95 -2.33
CA PHE A 32 -4.75 10.96 -2.79
C PHE A 32 -5.32 12.38 -2.98
N GLU A 33 -4.95 13.34 -2.13
CA GLU A 33 -5.30 14.75 -2.28
C GLU A 33 -4.68 15.37 -3.53
N GLN A 34 -3.45 14.96 -3.88
CA GLN A 34 -2.83 15.34 -5.15
C GLN A 34 -3.63 14.78 -6.34
N PHE A 35 -3.99 13.49 -6.30
CA PHE A 35 -4.86 12.87 -7.30
C PHE A 35 -6.19 13.61 -7.47
N MET A 36 -6.86 13.95 -6.36
CA MET A 36 -8.12 14.67 -6.39
C MET A 36 -7.97 16.05 -7.01
N THR A 37 -6.90 16.76 -6.67
CA THR A 37 -6.61 18.11 -7.16
C THR A 37 -6.32 18.10 -8.67
N GLU A 38 -5.59 17.10 -9.16
CA GLU A 38 -5.23 16.99 -10.58
C GLU A 38 -6.38 16.50 -11.47
N THR A 39 -7.29 15.67 -10.94
CA THR A 39 -8.29 14.96 -11.77
C THR A 39 -9.73 15.41 -11.57
N GLY A 40 -10.07 15.89 -10.37
CA GLY A 40 -11.46 16.12 -9.97
C GLY A 40 -12.34 14.86 -9.98
N SER A 41 -11.78 13.65 -10.06
CA SER A 41 -12.54 12.39 -10.20
C SER A 41 -13.34 12.02 -8.94
N VAL A 42 -12.84 12.40 -7.76
CA VAL A 42 -13.53 12.20 -6.48
C VAL A 42 -14.05 13.55 -6.00
N SER A 43 -15.36 13.64 -5.73
CA SER A 43 -15.96 14.86 -5.22
C SER A 43 -15.51 15.15 -3.78
N ALA A 44 -15.56 16.43 -3.39
CA ALA A 44 -15.25 16.85 -2.02
C ALA A 44 -16.12 16.12 -0.98
N ASP A 45 -17.42 15.95 -1.25
CA ASP A 45 -18.36 15.25 -0.36
C ASP A 45 -17.95 13.79 -0.15
N ARG A 46 -17.56 13.08 -1.22
CA ARG A 46 -17.07 11.69 -1.12
C ARG A 46 -15.78 11.60 -0.30
N TYR A 47 -14.88 12.57 -0.45
CA TYR A 47 -13.66 12.60 0.36
C TYR A 47 -13.96 12.93 1.83
N GLN A 48 -14.93 13.80 2.10
CA GLN A 48 -15.40 14.07 3.45
C GLN A 48 -15.99 12.82 4.12
N GLU A 49 -16.73 11.98 3.37
CA GLU A 49 -17.19 10.68 3.89
C GLU A 49 -16.02 9.79 4.31
N MET A 50 -14.95 9.69 3.52
CA MET A 50 -13.75 8.93 3.89
C MET A 50 -13.09 9.51 5.15
N GLN A 51 -12.96 10.83 5.23
CA GLN A 51 -12.37 11.51 6.40
C GLN A 51 -13.22 11.34 7.66
N ALA A 52 -14.55 11.26 7.54
CA ALA A 52 -15.41 11.00 8.69
C ALA A 52 -15.17 9.62 9.31
N LEU A 53 -14.75 8.63 8.51
CA LEU A 53 -14.42 7.28 8.99
C LEU A 53 -13.03 7.20 9.63
N ASN A 54 -12.09 8.00 9.13
CA ASN A 54 -10.71 8.03 9.61
C ASN A 54 -10.16 9.46 9.45
N PRO A 55 -10.27 10.32 10.48
CA PRO A 55 -9.93 11.74 10.38
C PRO A 55 -8.47 11.99 10.01
N VAL A 56 -8.19 13.04 9.24
CA VAL A 56 -6.83 13.44 8.84
C VAL A 56 -5.95 13.69 10.07
N VAL A 57 -4.66 13.38 9.94
CA VAL A 57 -3.59 13.80 10.86
C VAL A 57 -2.49 14.45 10.02
N ALA A 58 -1.79 15.43 10.59
CA ALA A 58 -0.65 16.04 9.92
C ALA A 58 0.48 15.00 9.79
N PHE A 59 1.03 14.85 8.58
CA PHE A 59 2.02 13.81 8.28
C PHE A 59 3.36 13.99 8.97
N ASP A 60 3.66 15.21 9.39
CA ASP A 60 4.84 15.60 10.15
C ASP A 60 4.55 15.67 11.66
N HIS A 61 3.30 15.47 12.10
CA HIS A 61 2.90 15.52 13.51
C HIS A 61 1.85 14.44 13.84
N PHE A 62 2.28 13.18 13.82
CA PHE A 62 1.47 12.03 14.26
C PHE A 62 2.19 11.18 15.31
N THR A 63 1.43 10.44 16.11
CA THR A 63 1.91 9.43 17.06
C THR A 63 1.75 8.01 16.51
N ALA A 64 2.33 7.01 17.17
CA ALA A 64 2.16 5.60 16.76
C ALA A 64 0.68 5.17 16.70
N ASP A 65 -0.18 5.76 17.55
CA ASP A 65 -1.61 5.50 17.57
C ASP A 65 -2.41 6.21 16.48
N ASP A 66 -1.81 7.21 15.83
CA ASP A 66 -2.42 7.94 14.72
C ASP A 66 -2.03 7.39 13.35
N ARG A 67 -1.10 6.42 13.28
CA ARG A 67 -0.44 6.03 12.01
C ARG A 67 -1.43 5.67 10.89
N GLU A 68 -2.52 4.96 11.17
CA GLU A 68 -3.52 4.62 10.14
C GLU A 68 -4.27 5.84 9.59
N ARG A 69 -4.28 6.96 10.31
CA ARG A 69 -4.87 8.23 9.87
C ARG A 69 -4.06 8.91 8.76
N LEU A 70 -2.84 8.46 8.50
CA LEU A 70 -2.03 8.91 7.36
C LEU A 70 -2.52 8.33 6.04
N PHE A 71 -3.17 7.17 6.07
CA PHE A 71 -3.55 6.41 4.90
C PHE A 71 -4.99 6.66 4.50
N VAL A 72 -5.27 6.53 3.21
CA VAL A 72 -6.64 6.53 2.72
C VAL A 72 -7.32 5.25 3.18
N THR A 73 -8.43 5.39 3.89
CA THR A 73 -9.29 4.28 4.29
C THR A 73 -10.76 4.60 3.98
N GLY A 74 -11.64 3.59 4.00
CA GLY A 74 -13.01 3.74 3.53
C GLY A 74 -13.13 3.97 2.02
N ILE A 75 -12.05 3.70 1.28
CA ILE A 75 -12.00 3.80 -0.18
C ILE A 75 -12.77 2.63 -0.81
N LEU A 76 -13.50 2.89 -1.89
CA LEU A 76 -14.14 1.85 -2.69
C LEU A 76 -13.14 1.27 -3.71
N PRO A 77 -13.30 0.00 -4.15
CA PRO A 77 -12.39 -0.61 -5.12
C PRO A 77 -12.25 0.20 -6.42
N GLU A 78 -13.35 0.75 -6.94
CA GLU A 78 -13.36 1.56 -8.16
C GLU A 78 -12.56 2.86 -8.01
N GLU A 79 -12.62 3.51 -6.85
CA GLU A 79 -11.87 4.75 -6.56
C GLU A 79 -10.37 4.44 -6.43
N ALA A 80 -10.01 3.31 -5.84
CA ALA A 80 -8.63 2.83 -5.79
C ALA A 80 -8.07 2.54 -7.20
N LEU A 81 -8.90 2.01 -8.11
CA LEU A 81 -8.53 1.76 -9.51
C LEU A 81 -8.45 3.04 -10.34
N GLU A 82 -9.27 4.05 -10.05
CA GLU A 82 -9.13 5.39 -10.64
C GLU A 82 -7.79 6.01 -10.26
N PHE A 83 -7.42 5.94 -8.98
CA PHE A 83 -6.11 6.38 -8.49
C PHE A 83 -4.97 5.61 -9.18
N ALA A 84 -5.09 4.28 -9.34
CA ALA A 84 -4.10 3.46 -10.04
C ALA A 84 -3.92 3.90 -11.50
N ARG A 85 -5.02 4.12 -12.24
CA ARG A 85 -4.98 4.62 -13.62
C ARG A 85 -4.32 6.01 -13.72
N TRP A 86 -4.56 6.87 -12.75
CA TRP A 86 -3.93 8.19 -12.70
C TRP A 86 -2.41 8.11 -12.48
N LEU A 87 -1.92 7.16 -11.68
CA LEU A 87 -0.47 6.95 -11.52
C LEU A 87 0.23 6.53 -12.82
N GLY A 88 -0.47 5.78 -13.69
CA GLY A 88 0.00 5.45 -15.03
C GLY A 88 -0.18 3.98 -15.39
N GLU A 89 0.42 3.57 -16.50
CA GLU A 89 0.37 2.19 -16.98
C GLU A 89 1.05 1.23 -15.99
N GLY A 90 0.53 0.00 -15.91
CA GLY A 90 1.08 -1.07 -15.08
C GLY A 90 0.68 -1.03 -13.59
N TYR A 91 0.16 0.10 -13.09
CA TYR A 91 -0.34 0.20 -11.72
C TYR A 91 -1.70 -0.47 -11.54
N ASP A 92 -1.83 -1.28 -10.49
CA ASP A 92 -3.06 -2.00 -10.16
C ASP A 92 -3.06 -2.45 -8.68
N LEU A 93 -4.21 -2.94 -8.20
CA LEU A 93 -4.29 -3.68 -6.96
C LEU A 93 -3.57 -5.03 -7.10
N PRO A 94 -2.91 -5.51 -6.05
CA PRO A 94 -2.33 -6.85 -6.07
C PRO A 94 -3.44 -7.91 -6.08
N THR A 95 -3.15 -9.07 -6.65
CA THR A 95 -3.95 -10.27 -6.45
C THR A 95 -3.71 -10.86 -5.05
N VAL A 96 -4.61 -11.73 -4.58
CA VAL A 96 -4.41 -12.52 -3.34
C VAL A 96 -3.06 -13.25 -3.37
N THR A 97 -2.70 -13.83 -4.52
CA THR A 97 -1.44 -14.55 -4.69
C THR A 97 -0.23 -13.62 -4.61
N GLU A 98 -0.25 -12.49 -5.31
CA GLU A 98 0.82 -11.49 -5.24
C GLU A 98 0.95 -10.94 -3.82
N TRP A 99 -0.15 -10.53 -3.18
CA TRP A 99 -0.13 -10.00 -1.82
C TRP A 99 0.49 -10.99 -0.81
N ARG A 100 0.13 -12.29 -0.89
CA ARG A 100 0.72 -13.32 -0.02
C ARG A 100 2.20 -13.56 -0.31
N LYS A 101 2.62 -13.47 -1.58
CA LYS A 101 4.05 -13.54 -1.95
C LYS A 101 4.83 -12.34 -1.42
N LEU A 102 4.26 -11.14 -1.51
CA LEU A 102 4.82 -9.92 -0.91
C LEU A 102 5.01 -10.10 0.60
N LEU A 103 3.96 -10.56 1.30
CA LEU A 103 4.03 -10.86 2.74
C LEU A 103 5.18 -11.82 3.08
N ALA A 104 5.33 -12.91 2.33
CA ALA A 104 6.35 -13.92 2.56
C ALA A 104 7.77 -13.44 2.22
N ALA A 105 7.93 -12.65 1.15
CA ALA A 105 9.20 -12.06 0.76
C ALA A 105 9.67 -11.01 1.77
N LEU A 106 8.83 -10.01 2.06
CA LEU A 106 9.18 -8.89 2.94
C LEU A 106 9.41 -9.32 4.39
N ARG A 107 8.85 -10.47 4.82
CA ARG A 107 9.14 -11.05 6.13
C ARG A 107 10.60 -11.52 6.26
N ARG A 108 11.21 -11.95 5.17
CA ARG A 108 12.59 -12.48 5.13
C ARG A 108 13.63 -11.39 4.91
N GLU A 109 13.22 -10.24 4.39
CA GLU A 109 14.10 -9.12 4.09
C GLU A 109 14.34 -8.24 5.33
N PRO A 110 15.60 -7.88 5.62
CA PRO A 110 15.91 -6.92 6.68
C PRO A 110 15.39 -5.53 6.31
N PRO A 111 15.07 -4.67 7.29
CA PRO A 111 14.67 -3.30 7.01
C PRO A 111 15.76 -2.52 6.26
N PRO A 112 15.40 -1.44 5.54
CA PRO A 112 16.37 -0.66 4.81
C PRO A 112 17.33 0.01 5.80
N ARG A 113 18.59 0.21 5.40
CA ARG A 113 19.52 1.03 6.17
C ARG A 113 19.14 2.50 5.98
N GLN A 114 18.95 3.25 7.07
CA GLN A 114 18.45 4.65 7.11
C GLN A 114 18.94 5.53 5.95
N HIS A 115 20.24 5.54 5.66
CA HIS A 115 20.83 6.44 4.66
C HIS A 115 20.47 6.11 3.20
N ARG A 116 19.84 4.97 2.89
CA ARG A 116 19.59 4.58 1.49
C ARG A 116 18.31 5.16 0.90
N LEU A 117 17.37 5.62 1.71
CA LEU A 117 16.09 6.16 1.25
C LEU A 117 16.06 7.69 1.31
N THR A 118 16.63 8.28 2.36
CA THR A 118 16.58 9.73 2.65
C THR A 118 17.48 10.58 1.75
N ASP A 119 18.53 10.01 1.17
CA ASP A 119 19.50 10.76 0.36
C ASP A 119 18.94 11.13 -1.04
N LEU A 120 17.71 10.73 -1.36
CA LEU A 120 17.14 10.83 -2.70
C LEU A 120 15.93 11.77 -2.81
N ILE A 121 15.41 12.33 -1.70
CA ILE A 121 14.05 12.88 -1.69
C ILE A 121 13.86 14.05 -0.70
N GLU A 122 13.33 15.18 -1.19
CA GLU A 122 12.67 16.22 -0.38
C GLU A 122 11.15 16.09 -0.57
N ALA A 123 10.52 15.05 -0.02
CA ALA A 123 9.09 14.79 -0.21
C ALA A 123 8.42 14.29 1.08
N PRO A 124 7.08 14.41 1.19
CA PRO A 124 6.34 13.96 2.37
C PRO A 124 6.56 12.48 2.74
N SER A 125 6.91 11.64 1.77
CA SER A 125 7.24 10.22 1.99
C SER A 125 8.35 10.03 3.01
N ASP A 126 9.37 10.90 3.01
CA ASP A 126 10.57 10.73 3.82
C ASP A 126 10.28 11.03 5.28
N THR A 127 9.61 12.16 5.52
CA THR A 127 9.13 12.52 6.85
C THR A 127 8.22 11.44 7.43
N ILE A 128 7.32 10.87 6.62
CA ILE A 128 6.44 9.78 7.07
C ILE A 128 7.26 8.53 7.43
N LEU A 129 8.17 8.10 6.56
CA LEU A 129 8.97 6.90 6.74
C LEU A 129 9.92 7.01 7.95
N GLU A 130 10.60 8.15 8.11
CA GLU A 130 11.47 8.42 9.26
C GLU A 130 10.67 8.37 10.58
N ARG A 131 9.48 8.99 10.60
CA ARG A 131 8.62 8.95 11.78
C ARG A 131 8.09 7.54 12.07
N ILE A 132 7.71 6.77 11.05
CA ILE A 132 7.31 5.37 11.21
C ILE A 132 8.47 4.55 11.81
N GLU A 133 9.69 4.74 11.30
CA GLU A 133 10.87 4.02 11.77
C GLU A 133 11.21 4.34 13.23
N THR A 134 11.10 5.61 13.63
CA THR A 134 11.39 6.04 15.01
C THR A 134 10.29 5.62 16.01
N GLN A 135 9.05 5.48 15.55
CA GLN A 135 7.91 5.12 16.41
C GLN A 135 7.72 3.61 16.57
N LEU A 136 8.21 2.81 15.63
CA LEU A 136 7.95 1.38 15.58
C LEU A 136 9.23 0.56 15.77
N HIS A 137 9.10 -0.58 16.42
CA HIS A 137 10.19 -1.54 16.50
C HIS A 137 10.27 -2.37 15.21
N ILE A 138 10.85 -1.78 14.16
CA ILE A 138 10.97 -2.39 12.83
C ILE A 138 12.01 -3.53 12.86
N ARG A 139 11.58 -4.76 12.57
CA ARG A 139 12.47 -5.94 12.51
C ARG A 139 12.70 -6.47 11.11
N SER A 140 11.88 -6.06 10.15
CA SER A 140 11.86 -6.57 8.78
C SER A 140 11.23 -5.57 7.83
N MET A 141 11.38 -5.77 6.52
CA MET A 141 10.64 -5.00 5.52
C MET A 141 9.12 -5.15 5.68
N LEU A 142 8.65 -6.29 6.20
CA LEU A 142 7.23 -6.49 6.49
C LEU A 142 6.67 -5.46 7.49
N ASP A 143 7.47 -5.13 8.51
CA ASP A 143 7.12 -4.11 9.49
C ASP A 143 7.23 -2.72 8.90
N TYR A 144 8.29 -2.47 8.13
CA TYR A 144 8.56 -1.19 7.50
C TYR A 144 7.46 -0.79 6.51
N THR A 145 6.95 -1.76 5.75
CA THR A 145 5.88 -1.58 4.76
C THR A 145 4.46 -1.58 5.35
N LEU A 146 4.35 -1.79 6.67
CA LEU A 146 3.09 -1.89 7.41
C LEU A 146 2.13 -2.98 6.89
N MET A 147 2.62 -3.95 6.10
CA MET A 147 1.81 -5.14 5.74
C MET A 147 1.47 -5.97 6.98
N ARG A 148 2.29 -5.85 8.05
CA ARG A 148 1.92 -6.25 9.41
C ARG A 148 1.62 -5.02 10.25
N GLY A 149 0.47 -5.02 10.89
CA GLY A 149 0.00 -3.97 11.79
C GLY A 149 -0.73 -2.82 11.11
N GLY A 150 -0.75 -2.73 9.77
CA GLY A 150 -1.37 -1.61 9.03
C GLY A 150 -2.87 -1.76 8.79
N LEU A 151 -3.28 -1.81 7.51
CA LEU A 151 -4.68 -1.82 7.10
C LEU A 151 -5.14 -3.21 6.65
N VAL A 152 -6.45 -3.35 6.41
CA VAL A 152 -6.95 -4.32 5.43
C VAL A 152 -6.90 -3.63 4.07
N GLU A 153 -6.41 -4.32 3.05
CA GLU A 153 -6.17 -3.76 1.74
C GLU A 153 -7.00 -4.46 0.69
N TRP A 154 -7.54 -3.68 -0.25
CA TRP A 154 -8.17 -4.22 -1.44
C TRP A 154 -7.17 -5.01 -2.28
N VAL A 155 -7.57 -6.24 -2.63
CA VAL A 155 -6.83 -7.14 -3.50
C VAL A 155 -7.79 -7.85 -4.45
N TRP A 156 -7.26 -8.34 -5.58
CA TRP A 156 -8.02 -9.16 -6.52
C TRP A 156 -8.03 -10.64 -6.12
N GLN A 157 -9.22 -11.21 -5.97
CA GLN A 157 -9.43 -12.65 -6.02
C GLN A 157 -10.20 -12.97 -7.31
N ASP A 158 -9.49 -13.52 -8.28
CA ASP A 158 -9.98 -13.71 -9.65
C ASP A 158 -10.40 -12.37 -10.29
N LYS A 159 -11.68 -12.04 -10.25
CA LYS A 159 -12.25 -10.77 -10.76
C LYS A 159 -13.04 -10.00 -9.68
N HIS A 160 -12.97 -10.44 -8.44
CA HIS A 160 -13.71 -9.86 -7.33
C HIS A 160 -12.75 -9.18 -6.35
N PRO A 161 -13.04 -7.94 -5.95
CA PRO A 161 -12.26 -7.28 -4.91
C PRO A 161 -12.57 -7.93 -3.56
N VAL A 162 -11.53 -8.26 -2.82
CA VAL A 162 -11.58 -8.78 -1.44
C VAL A 162 -10.54 -8.06 -0.59
N GLY A 163 -10.57 -8.27 0.72
CA GLY A 163 -9.62 -7.71 1.67
C GLY A 163 -8.56 -8.71 2.15
N LEU A 164 -7.32 -8.26 2.26
CA LEU A 164 -6.26 -8.94 3.00
C LEU A 164 -5.52 -7.94 3.90
N GLY A 165 -5.14 -8.36 5.10
CA GLY A 165 -4.36 -7.51 5.99
C GLY A 165 -4.21 -8.10 7.38
N VAL A 166 -3.33 -7.48 8.16
CA VAL A 166 -3.12 -7.79 9.58
C VAL A 166 -3.14 -6.49 10.37
N PRO A 167 -4.29 -5.80 10.46
CA PRO A 167 -4.33 -4.53 11.18
C PRO A 167 -4.01 -4.73 12.65
N ARG A 168 -3.41 -3.72 13.28
CA ARG A 168 -3.13 -3.79 14.72
C ARG A 168 -4.44 -3.88 15.53
N PRO A 169 -4.46 -4.58 16.67
CA PRO A 169 -5.69 -4.79 17.44
C PRO A 169 -6.38 -3.50 17.90
N SER A 170 -5.60 -2.45 18.21
CA SER A 170 -6.12 -1.14 18.61
C SER A 170 -6.79 -0.37 17.48
N PHE A 171 -6.47 -0.68 16.22
CA PHE A 171 -7.12 -0.08 15.05
C PHE A 171 -8.33 -0.89 14.60
N HIS A 172 -8.16 -2.21 14.43
CA HIS A 172 -9.25 -3.11 14.08
C HIS A 172 -9.04 -4.52 14.66
N PRO A 173 -9.72 -4.87 15.78
CA PRO A 173 -9.56 -6.17 16.41
C PRO A 173 -10.16 -7.26 15.53
N ASN A 174 -9.35 -8.27 15.19
CA ASN A 174 -9.75 -9.39 14.34
C ASN A 174 -8.90 -10.64 14.66
N LEU A 175 -9.32 -11.79 14.14
CA LEU A 175 -8.60 -13.07 14.26
C LEU A 175 -8.22 -13.64 12.88
N TRP A 176 -8.14 -12.79 11.86
CA TRP A 176 -7.90 -13.26 10.50
C TRP A 176 -6.44 -13.67 10.30
N ASN A 177 -6.23 -14.81 9.67
CA ASN A 177 -4.94 -15.20 9.15
C ASN A 177 -4.91 -14.89 7.64
N PRO A 178 -4.19 -13.86 7.17
CA PRO A 178 -4.23 -13.44 5.76
C PRO A 178 -3.64 -14.50 4.81
N LEU A 179 -2.91 -15.49 5.31
CA LEU A 179 -2.42 -16.63 4.53
C LEU A 179 -3.53 -17.62 4.18
N VAL A 180 -4.64 -17.60 4.91
CA VAL A 180 -5.75 -18.55 4.75
C VAL A 180 -7.05 -17.80 4.43
N ASN A 181 -7.38 -16.80 5.22
CA ASN A 181 -8.62 -16.05 5.14
C ASN A 181 -8.52 -14.88 4.14
N VAL A 182 -9.65 -14.55 3.55
CA VAL A 182 -9.91 -13.28 2.84
C VAL A 182 -11.10 -12.61 3.53
N VAL A 183 -11.11 -11.29 3.57
CA VAL A 183 -12.23 -10.51 4.08
C VAL A 183 -13.14 -10.16 2.91
N LYS A 184 -14.38 -10.63 2.91
CA LYS A 184 -15.36 -10.36 1.84
C LYS A 184 -16.40 -9.36 2.35
N PRO A 185 -16.41 -8.12 1.85
CA PRO A 185 -17.51 -7.18 2.09
C PRO A 185 -18.84 -7.81 1.68
N ILE A 186 -19.89 -7.52 2.44
CA ILE A 186 -21.26 -7.87 2.03
C ILE A 186 -21.68 -7.00 0.84
N ARG A 187 -21.22 -5.74 0.84
CA ARG A 187 -21.55 -4.70 -0.14
C ARG A 187 -20.28 -4.00 -0.59
N LEU A 188 -20.07 -3.92 -1.90
CA LEU A 188 -18.90 -3.25 -2.49
C LEU A 188 -19.09 -1.74 -2.64
N ASP A 189 -20.33 -1.27 -2.59
CA ASP A 189 -20.71 0.16 -2.62
C ASP A 189 -20.70 0.80 -1.21
N GLN A 190 -20.31 0.05 -0.19
CA GLN A 190 -20.25 0.52 1.19
C GLN A 190 -18.80 0.75 1.62
N ARG A 191 -18.51 1.96 2.11
CA ARG A 191 -17.21 2.31 2.68
C ARG A 191 -16.97 1.54 3.98
N ILE A 192 -15.84 0.83 4.07
CA ILE A 192 -15.43 0.09 5.27
C ILE A 192 -14.26 0.83 5.93
N PRO A 193 -14.37 1.30 7.19
CA PRO A 193 -13.42 2.23 7.80
C PRO A 193 -11.94 1.80 7.80
N TYR A 194 -11.70 0.49 7.85
CA TYR A 194 -10.37 -0.11 7.96
C TYR A 194 -9.83 -0.66 6.63
N PHE A 195 -10.60 -0.54 5.54
CA PHE A 195 -10.15 -0.88 4.19
C PHE A 195 -9.43 0.30 3.57
N GLY A 196 -8.16 0.10 3.21
CA GLY A 196 -7.40 0.97 2.32
C GLY A 196 -6.86 0.17 1.15
N PHE A 197 -5.72 0.61 0.61
CA PHE A 197 -5.07 -0.08 -0.49
C PHE A 197 -3.60 0.29 -0.60
N ARG A 198 -2.85 -0.61 -1.23
CA ARG A 198 -1.53 -0.34 -1.80
C ARG A 198 -1.56 -0.80 -3.24
N LEU A 199 -0.72 -0.19 -4.06
CA LEU A 199 -0.61 -0.57 -5.46
C LEU A 199 0.67 -1.32 -5.71
N ILE A 200 0.61 -2.15 -6.74
CA ILE A 200 1.77 -2.74 -7.38
C ILE A 200 1.90 -2.16 -8.79
N ARG A 201 3.12 -2.17 -9.32
CA ARG A 201 3.41 -1.94 -10.73
C ARG A 201 3.90 -3.23 -11.38
N ARG A 202 3.20 -3.65 -12.44
CA ARG A 202 3.59 -4.79 -13.28
C ARG A 202 4.29 -4.25 -14.52
N ASP A 203 5.62 -4.28 -14.53
CA ASP A 203 6.39 -3.92 -15.71
C ASP A 203 6.76 -5.17 -16.53
N ASN A 204 6.79 -5.01 -17.85
CA ASN A 204 7.12 -6.09 -18.80
C ASN A 204 8.56 -6.63 -18.67
N TRP A 205 9.46 -5.93 -17.96
CA TRP A 205 10.86 -6.36 -17.82
C TRP A 205 10.99 -7.72 -17.11
N TYR A 206 10.11 -8.01 -16.15
CA TYR A 206 10.14 -9.28 -15.42
C TYR A 206 9.72 -10.49 -16.29
N LEU A 207 8.87 -10.27 -17.30
CA LEU A 207 8.50 -11.30 -18.27
C LEU A 207 9.61 -11.53 -19.30
N ALA A 208 10.33 -10.48 -19.71
CA ALA A 208 11.41 -10.56 -20.69
C ALA A 208 12.64 -11.32 -20.16
N ASP A 209 13.01 -11.12 -18.88
CA ASP A 209 14.15 -11.80 -18.27
C ASP A 209 13.87 -13.27 -17.93
N LYS A 210 12.63 -13.61 -17.54
CA LYS A 210 12.25 -15.02 -17.36
C LYS A 210 12.11 -15.79 -18.67
N ALA A 211 11.79 -15.12 -19.77
CA ALA A 211 11.83 -15.74 -21.09
C ALA A 211 13.29 -16.08 -21.47
N HIS A 212 14.25 -15.18 -21.25
CA HIS A 212 15.67 -15.46 -21.53
C HIS A 212 16.26 -16.54 -20.60
N ALA A 213 15.90 -16.54 -19.32
CA ALA A 213 16.36 -17.57 -18.37
C ALA A 213 15.79 -18.98 -18.64
N ARG A 214 14.77 -19.10 -19.49
CA ARG A 214 14.19 -20.40 -19.91
C ARG A 214 14.76 -20.95 -21.23
N PHE A 215 15.62 -20.20 -21.91
CA PHE A 215 16.30 -20.65 -23.13
C PHE A 215 17.80 -20.91 -22.93
N VAL A 216 18.28 -20.87 -21.68
CA VAL A 216 19.67 -21.17 -21.31
C VAL A 216 19.69 -22.28 -20.27
N PHE A 217 19.02 -23.41 -20.55
CA PHE A 217 19.29 -24.74 -19.97
C PHE A 217 18.74 -25.82 -20.91
#